data_AF-A0A1W4XPF9-F1
#
_entry.id   AF-A0A1W4XPF9-F1
#
_cell.length_a   1.000
_cell.length_b   1.000
_cell.length_c   1.000
_cell.angle_alpha   90.00
_cell.angle_beta   90.00
_cell.angle_gamma   90.00
#
_symmetry.space_group_name_H-M   'P 1'
#
loop_
_entity.id
_entity.type
_entity.pdbx_description
1 polymer ?
#
loop_
_entity_poly.entity_id
_entity_poly.type
_entity_poly.pdbx_seq_one_letter_code
_entity_poly.pdbx_strand_id
1 'polypeptide(L)' 'MALKENYEEIAGFPKIDNQFHGPTLFIAGDLSDFIPLDEHDGIYKIFPNASITYINDAGHWLHADNPKEFVRVTTEFLNS' A
#
# COMPACT_ATOMS: atom_id res chain seq x y z
N MET A 1 21.93 9.92 -22.21
CA MET A 1 20.71 9.44 -22.91
C MET A 1 19.56 9.75 -21.98
N ALA A 2 18.64 10.62 -22.38
CA ALA A 2 17.72 11.34 -21.49
C ALA A 2 16.99 10.46 -20.45
N LEU A 3 16.63 9.21 -20.78
CA LEU A 3 15.99 8.29 -19.83
C LEU A 3 16.84 7.98 -18.59
N LYS A 4 18.15 7.77 -18.75
CA LYS A 4 19.03 7.46 -17.63
C LYS A 4 19.25 8.67 -16.73
N GLU A 5 19.30 9.86 -17.32
CA GLU A 5 19.52 11.13 -16.61
C GLU A 5 18.30 11.57 -15.79
N ASN A 6 17.10 11.15 -16.17
CA ASN A 6 15.85 11.53 -15.50
C ASN A 6 15.19 10.37 -14.73
N TYR A 7 15.88 9.23 -14.56
CA TYR A 7 15.29 8.03 -13.95
C TYR A 7 14.82 8.27 -12.52
N GLU A 8 15.59 9.00 -11.70
CA GLU A 8 15.20 9.29 -10.31
C GLU A 8 13.92 10.15 -10.22
N GLU A 9 13.76 11.11 -11.13
CA GLU A 9 12.55 11.94 -11.19
C GLU A 9 11.33 11.13 -11.64
N ILE A 10 11.54 10.15 -12.53
CA ILE A 10 10.46 9.29 -13.06
C ILE A 10 10.06 8.21 -12.05
N ALA A 11 11.04 7.59 -11.37
CA ALA A 11 10.82 6.48 -10.46
C ALA A 11 10.59 6.92 -9.01
N GLY A 12 10.91 8.17 -8.68
CA GLY A 12 10.79 8.72 -7.33
C GLY A 12 9.35 8.99 -6.92
N PHE A 13 9.13 9.02 -5.60
CA PHE A 13 7.86 9.44 -5.04
C PHE A 13 7.82 10.99 -4.96
N PRO A 14 6.73 11.64 -5.40
CA PRO A 14 6.64 13.10 -5.37
C PRO A 14 6.61 13.63 -3.94
N LYS A 15 7.00 14.89 -3.76
CA LYS A 15 6.77 15.59 -2.48
C LYS A 15 5.27 15.84 -2.31
N ILE A 16 4.66 15.14 -1.35
CA ILE A 16 3.26 15.29 -0.97
C ILE A 16 3.18 16.04 0.36
N ASP A 17 2.58 17.24 0.34
CA ASP A 17 2.33 18.05 1.54
C ASP A 17 0.86 17.99 1.99
N ASN A 18 -0.02 17.37 1.19
CA ASN A 18 -1.45 17.24 1.48
C ASN A 18 -1.77 15.92 2.19
N GLN A 19 -2.85 15.93 2.96
CA GLN A 19 -3.36 14.76 3.66
C GLN A 19 -4.74 14.37 3.15
N PHE A 20 -4.96 13.06 2.97
CA PHE A 20 -6.26 12.48 2.71
C PHE A 20 -6.84 11.92 4.01
N HIS A 21 -7.91 12.55 4.49
CA HIS A 21 -8.55 12.19 5.76
C HIS A 21 -9.69 11.17 5.61
N GLY A 22 -9.95 10.67 4.40
CA GLY A 22 -10.94 9.60 4.22
C GLY A 22 -10.44 8.27 4.80
N PRO A 23 -11.35 7.35 5.16
CA PRO A 23 -10.98 5.98 5.46
C PRO A 23 -10.15 5.41 4.30
N THR A 24 -9.01 4.79 4.63
CA THR A 24 -8.09 4.23 3.65
C THR A 24 -7.62 2.88 4.14
N LEU A 25 -7.63 1.87 3.28
CA LEU A 25 -7.15 0.53 3.61
C LEU A 25 -5.95 0.19 2.72
N PHE A 26 -4.83 -0.16 3.36
CA PHE A 26 -3.66 -0.76 2.73
C PHE A 26 -3.68 -2.26 3.01
N ILE A 27 -3.51 -3.07 1.96
CA ILE A 27 -3.47 -4.53 2.06
C ILE A 27 -2.12 -5.00 1.49
N ALA A 28 -1.36 -5.76 2.27
CA ALA A 28 -0.11 -6.38 1.85
C ALA A 28 -0.15 -7.90 2.10
N GLY A 29 0.67 -8.65 1.39
CA GLY A 29 0.98 -10.03 1.76
C GLY A 29 2.08 -10.06 2.82
N ASP A 30 2.00 -10.98 3.78
CA ASP A 30 3.02 -11.16 4.82
C ASP A 30 4.38 -11.66 4.30
N LEU A 31 4.39 -12.31 3.12
CA LEU A 31 5.60 -12.76 2.43
C LEU A 31 6.16 -11.69 1.45
N SER A 32 5.68 -10.45 1.51
CA SER A 32 6.03 -9.37 0.59
C SER A 32 6.63 -8.16 1.30
N ASP A 33 7.79 -7.71 0.82
CA ASP A 33 8.52 -6.54 1.35
C ASP A 33 8.01 -5.18 0.82
N PHE A 34 6.84 -5.13 0.15
CA PHE A 34 6.34 -3.89 -0.46
C PHE A 34 5.72 -2.88 0.52
N ILE A 35 5.31 -3.31 1.72
CA ILE A 35 4.92 -2.42 2.82
C ILE A 35 5.74 -2.82 4.06
N PRO A 36 7.02 -2.45 4.10
CA PRO A 36 7.85 -2.72 5.27
C PRO A 36 7.41 -1.79 6.42
N LEU A 37 7.69 -2.20 7.65
CA LEU A 37 7.18 -1.53 8.85
C LEU A 37 7.69 -0.08 9.01
N ASP A 38 8.88 0.20 8.48
CA ASP A 38 9.51 1.53 8.50
C ASP A 38 8.85 2.54 7.54
N GLU A 39 8.07 2.08 6.57
CA GLU A 39 7.31 2.94 5.64
C GLU A 39 5.92 3.32 6.18
N HIS A 40 5.50 2.74 7.31
CA HIS A 40 4.18 3.02 7.92
C HIS A 40 4.02 4.49 8.28
N ASP A 41 5.07 5.11 8.81
CA ASP A 41 5.06 6.55 9.14
C ASP A 41 4.80 7.42 7.91
N GLY A 42 5.36 7.02 6.75
CA GLY A 42 5.12 7.69 5.47
C GLY A 42 3.66 7.56 5.02
N ILE A 43 3.08 6.37 5.17
CA ILE A 43 1.68 6.11 4.89
C ILE A 43 0.79 6.99 5.78
N TYR A 44 0.98 6.95 7.10
CA TYR A 44 0.15 7.72 8.05
C TYR A 44 0.31 9.23 7.90
N LYS A 45 1.47 9.70 7.44
CA LYS A 45 1.68 11.12 7.15
C LYS A 45 0.74 11.63 6.06
N ILE A 46 0.48 10.82 5.02
CA ILE A 46 -0.38 11.18 3.88
C ILE A 46 -1.83 10.74 4.11
N PHE A 47 -2.04 9.61 4.78
CA PHE A 47 -3.34 8.99 5.06
C PHE A 47 -3.52 8.78 6.57
N PRO A 48 -3.84 9.82 7.36
CA PRO A 48 -3.90 9.72 8.81
C PRO A 48 -4.93 8.71 9.34
N ASN A 49 -5.98 8.43 8.56
CA ASN A 49 -7.04 7.48 8.89
C ASN A 49 -6.88 6.13 8.18
N ALA A 50 -5.63 5.77 7.82
CA ALA A 50 -5.35 4.49 7.19
C ALA A 50 -5.44 3.32 8.18
N SER A 51 -5.85 2.17 7.68
CA SER A 51 -5.60 0.86 8.28
C SER A 51 -4.67 0.06 7.38
N ILE A 52 -3.80 -0.75 7.98
CA ILE A 52 -2.86 -1.61 7.25
C ILE A 52 -3.15 -3.05 7.69
N THR A 53 -3.42 -3.92 6.72
CA THR A 53 -3.73 -5.34 6.94
C THR A 53 -2.78 -6.22 6.15
N TYR A 54 -2.22 -7.23 6.80
CA TYR A 54 -1.40 -8.25 6.15
C TYR A 54 -2.20 -9.53 5.96
N ILE A 55 -2.23 -10.05 4.73
CA ILE A 55 -2.82 -11.33 4.37
C ILE A 55 -1.74 -12.39 4.54
N ASN A 56 -2.03 -13.39 5.39
CA ASN A 56 -1.13 -14.50 5.63
C ASN A 56 -0.98 -15.39 4.39
N ASP A 57 0.21 -15.99 4.26
CA ASP A 57 0.60 -16.90 3.18
C ASP A 57 0.46 -16.25 1.78
N ALA A 58 0.69 -14.94 1.68
CA ALA A 58 0.56 -14.20 0.43
C ALA A 58 1.79 -13.35 0.13
N GLY A 59 2.21 -13.33 -1.13
CA GLY A 59 3.26 -12.46 -1.64
C GLY A 59 2.68 -11.15 -2.18
N HIS A 60 3.35 -10.59 -3.20
CA HIS A 60 2.94 -9.32 -3.80
C HIS A 60 1.59 -9.41 -4.52
N TRP A 61 1.26 -10.58 -5.08
CA TRP A 61 0.00 -10.81 -5.79
C TRP A 61 -1.03 -11.49 -4.89
N LEU A 62 -1.31 -10.85 -3.76
CA LEU A 62 -2.27 -11.27 -2.74
C LEU A 62 -3.66 -11.66 -3.27
N HIS A 63 -4.13 -11.06 -4.36
CA HIS A 63 -5.39 -11.43 -5.03
C HIS A 63 -5.32 -12.76 -5.78
N ALA A 64 -4.13 -13.22 -6.17
CA ALA A 64 -3.88 -14.53 -6.78
C ALA A 64 -3.47 -15.58 -5.73
N ASP A 65 -2.65 -15.18 -4.76
CA ASP A 65 -2.13 -16.08 -3.71
C ASP A 65 -3.21 -16.48 -2.70
N ASN A 66 -4.00 -15.51 -2.23
CA ASN A 66 -5.09 -15.73 -1.29
C ASN A 66 -6.35 -14.91 -1.65
N PRO A 67 -7.03 -15.25 -2.77
CA PRO A 67 -8.17 -14.50 -3.30
C PRO A 67 -9.32 -14.36 -2.30
N LYS A 68 -9.55 -15.39 -1.48
CA LYS A 68 -10.67 -15.41 -0.51
C LYS A 68 -10.48 -14.35 0.55
N GLU A 69 -9.29 -14.28 1.14
CA GLU A 69 -9.00 -13.33 2.20
C GLU A 69 -8.94 -11.90 1.66
N PHE A 70 -8.34 -11.71 0.49
CA PHE A 70 -8.33 -10.41 -0.18
C PHE A 70 -9.74 -9.86 -0.43
N VAL A 71 -10.64 -10.70 -0.95
CA VAL A 71 -12.05 -10.32 -1.18
C VAL A 71 -12.75 -10.02 0.14
N ARG A 72 -12.54 -10.84 1.19
CA ARG A 72 -13.14 -10.62 2.52
C ARG A 72 -12.75 -9.25 3.07
N VAL A 73 -11.44 -8.98 3.18
CA VAL A 73 -10.89 -7.74 3.74
C VAL A 73 -11.33 -6.51 2.93
N THR A 74 -11.31 -6.60 1.59
CA THR A 74 -11.80 -5.53 0.73
C THR A 74 -13.29 -5.25 0.92
N THR A 75 -14.10 -6.31 0.99
CA THR A 75 -15.56 -6.19 1.11
C THR A 75 -15.96 -5.64 2.47
N GLU A 76 -15.27 -6.02 3.56
CA GLU A 76 -15.50 -5.48 4.90
C GLU A 76 -15.27 -3.97 4.95
N PHE A 77 -14.20 -3.49 4.31
CA PHE A 77 -13.92 -2.05 4.23
C PHE A 77 -14.93 -1.30 3.35
N LEU A 78 -15.38 -1.88 2.24
CA LEU A 78 -16.35 -1.20 1.37
C LEU A 78 -17.77 -1.13 1.96
N ASN A 79 -18.09 -1.99 2.94
CA ASN A 79 -19.40 -2.03 3.59
C ASN A 79 -19.39 -1.41 5.00
N SER A 80 -18.28 -0.81 5.43
CA SER A 80 -18.16 -0.14 6.73
C SER A 80 -18.76 1.26 6.75
#